data_AF-A0A081LEK1-F1
#
_entry.id   AF-A0A081LEK1-F1
#
_cell.length_a   1.000
_cell.length_b   1.000
_cell.length_c   1.000
_cell.angle_alpha   90.00
_cell.angle_beta   90.00
_cell.angle_gamma   90.00
#
_symmetry.space_group_name_H-M   'P 1'
#
loop_
_entity.id
_entity.type
_entity.pdbx_description
1 polymer ?
#
loop_
_entity_poly.entity_id
_entity_poly.type
_entity_poly.pdbx_seq_one_letter_code
_entity_poly.pdbx_strand_id
1 'polypeptide(L)'
;MFQNWMKKKVEHTLDQPEQHETMISAEMPDMDYYFIMGDVPKQDESLTNSLKARVKPLAEKHKRATILTLNYDANVKERIHSMEETFHPQIDIMNVFEHYILPESGSKRRYSEFIAGEISYSINEAVIPADEVTIQVTRYELPSFPICYIDQYNEEQQLVKREEYNWDGALRRVQSFVPHTGALYLEELIKDDGSIFMEIIYSGDAKKNPVRHINWYKKTGIQTFTKKTDIKQQWLSSVQSQNDRLKLMITEDRDQDRHLFKIDQPETTYYAAFVHDAHYEEDPHQHYSQYGELFKQIRKQQVDAVFFGDTKHKEDVEKILGEQAYFYLVPSDEMSVWNRALHHMLENRERKDELRRVMDRTKWVLRDLSSEHHVLHLQLEMKDEMSRADHVQIDFAGYDRANGAEIISQTIDENHQVSFPIGHFQTKKNIDLNQTKYVDFYIRFKTEELQEVLQRLEVEGELLTNKPSSIDGWSYQTKQGNYSWKVK
;
A
#
# COMPACT_ATOMS: atom_id res chain seq x y z
N MET A 1 -29.96 -6.40 -45.65
CA MET A 1 -29.32 -7.73 -45.70
C MET A 1 -27.91 -7.64 -45.12
N PHE A 2 -27.79 -7.58 -43.79
CA PHE A 2 -26.51 -7.63 -43.07
C PHE A 2 -26.72 -8.49 -41.80
N GLN A 3 -27.01 -9.78 -42.03
CA GLN A 3 -26.96 -10.84 -41.03
C GLN A 3 -26.05 -11.92 -41.61
N ASN A 4 -24.83 -12.04 -41.08
CA ASN A 4 -23.98 -13.24 -41.06
C ASN A 4 -22.48 -12.92 -40.91
N TRP A 5 -22.07 -12.31 -39.79
CA TRP A 5 -20.65 -12.36 -39.45
C TRP A 5 -20.33 -12.49 -37.95
N MET A 6 -21.24 -13.15 -37.22
CA MET A 6 -21.01 -13.66 -35.86
C MET A 6 -21.13 -15.18 -35.90
N LYS A 7 -20.04 -15.86 -36.28
CA LYS A 7 -19.68 -17.27 -35.99
C LYS A 7 -18.70 -17.79 -37.04
N LYS A 8 -17.41 -17.59 -36.77
CA LYS A 8 -16.38 -18.55 -37.19
C LYS A 8 -15.40 -18.69 -36.03
N LYS A 9 -15.64 -19.69 -35.18
CA LYS A 9 -14.59 -20.33 -34.40
C LYS A 9 -13.59 -20.85 -35.41
N VAL A 10 -12.43 -20.23 -35.48
CA VAL A 10 -11.28 -20.76 -36.20
C VAL A 10 -10.33 -21.24 -35.13
N GLU A 11 -10.27 -22.55 -34.95
CA GLU A 11 -9.14 -23.21 -34.32
C GLU A 11 -7.93 -23.00 -35.25
N HIS A 12 -6.99 -22.15 -34.84
CA HIS A 12 -5.64 -22.14 -35.36
C HIS A 12 -4.68 -22.02 -34.19
N THR A 13 -3.99 -23.14 -33.95
CA THR A 13 -2.56 -23.24 -33.63
C THR A 13 -1.86 -21.95 -33.21
N LEU A 14 -1.46 -21.92 -31.93
CA LEU A 14 -0.42 -21.10 -31.36
C LEU A 14 0.87 -21.24 -32.18
N ASP A 15 1.08 -20.34 -33.14
CA ASP A 15 2.41 -19.93 -33.57
C ASP A 15 2.52 -18.44 -33.26
N GLN A 16 3.18 -18.14 -32.14
CA GLN A 16 3.59 -16.78 -31.77
C GLN A 16 4.66 -16.30 -32.75
N PRO A 17 4.53 -15.13 -33.40
CA PRO A 17 5.55 -14.63 -34.30
C PRO A 17 6.73 -14.03 -33.51
N GLU A 18 7.89 -14.67 -33.61
CA GLU A 18 9.27 -14.13 -33.73
C GLU A 18 9.73 -12.86 -32.95
N GLN A 19 9.04 -12.41 -31.89
CA GLN A 19 9.54 -11.38 -30.96
C GLN A 19 10.15 -11.95 -29.67
N HIS A 20 10.06 -13.27 -29.45
CA HIS A 20 10.53 -13.90 -28.21
C HIS A 20 12.04 -14.14 -28.12
N GLU A 21 12.79 -14.09 -29.23
CA GLU A 21 14.24 -14.38 -29.17
C GLU A 21 15.12 -13.18 -28.78
N THR A 22 14.62 -11.94 -28.82
CA THR A 22 15.43 -10.74 -28.52
C THR A 22 15.46 -10.37 -27.02
N MET A 23 14.51 -10.82 -26.20
CA MET A 23 14.44 -10.45 -24.79
C MET A 23 15.30 -11.32 -23.85
N ILE A 24 15.80 -12.47 -24.30
CA ILE A 24 16.61 -13.38 -23.45
C ILE A 24 17.97 -12.73 -23.07
N SER A 25 18.38 -11.67 -23.78
CA SER A 25 19.64 -10.94 -23.56
C SER A 25 19.48 -9.57 -22.89
N ALA A 26 18.27 -9.13 -22.52
CA ALA A 26 18.09 -7.79 -21.95
C ALA A 26 18.76 -7.68 -20.57
N GLU A 27 19.53 -6.62 -20.33
CA GLU A 27 20.11 -6.34 -19.02
C GLU A 27 19.01 -5.97 -18.02
N MET A 28 19.24 -6.11 -16.70
CA MET A 28 18.28 -5.64 -15.71
C MET A 28 18.10 -4.12 -15.81
N PRO A 29 16.86 -3.61 -15.76
CA PRO A 29 16.60 -2.18 -15.84
C PRO A 29 17.46 -1.38 -14.87
N ASP A 30 18.01 -0.26 -15.33
CA ASP A 30 18.85 0.60 -14.50
C ASP A 30 17.98 1.52 -13.65
N MET A 31 17.69 1.09 -12.42
CA MET A 31 16.77 1.74 -11.48
C MET A 31 17.32 1.68 -10.05
N ASP A 32 16.73 2.44 -9.14
CA ASP A 32 16.84 2.21 -7.70
C ASP A 32 15.74 1.25 -7.25
N TYR A 33 16.12 0.16 -6.60
CA TYR A 33 15.18 -0.86 -6.12
C TYR A 33 15.00 -0.75 -4.61
N TYR A 34 13.77 -0.51 -4.16
CA TYR A 34 13.43 -0.38 -2.74
C TYR A 34 12.46 -1.48 -2.33
N PHE A 35 12.88 -2.31 -1.37
CA PHE A 35 12.08 -3.40 -0.81
C PHE A 35 11.57 -2.98 0.56
N ILE A 36 10.26 -2.82 0.72
CA ILE A 36 9.64 -2.19 1.89
C ILE A 36 8.99 -3.24 2.77
N MET A 37 9.36 -3.25 4.04
CA MET A 37 8.80 -4.15 5.06
C MET A 37 8.63 -3.46 6.40
N GLY A 38 7.86 -4.09 7.30
CA GLY A 38 7.63 -3.58 8.64
C GLY A 38 8.91 -3.58 9.46
N ASP A 39 9.40 -4.76 9.78
CA ASP A 39 10.56 -4.97 10.65
C ASP A 39 11.82 -5.30 9.84
N VAL A 40 12.98 -5.25 10.49
CA VAL A 40 14.23 -5.76 9.91
C VAL A 40 14.09 -7.26 9.66
N PRO A 41 14.49 -7.79 8.48
CA PRO A 41 14.45 -9.22 8.21
C PRO A 41 15.15 -10.02 9.31
N LYS A 42 14.62 -11.20 9.65
CA LYS A 42 15.30 -12.12 10.58
C LYS A 42 15.93 -13.29 9.84
N GLN A 43 17.02 -13.83 10.39
CA GLN A 43 17.63 -15.05 9.87
C GLN A 43 16.63 -16.21 9.91
N ASP A 44 16.74 -17.11 8.95
CA ASP A 44 15.93 -18.34 8.83
C ASP A 44 14.40 -18.15 8.66
N GLU A 45 13.94 -16.92 8.48
CA GLU A 45 12.55 -16.67 8.08
C GLU A 45 12.36 -16.90 6.57
N SER A 46 11.28 -17.59 6.20
CA SER A 46 10.92 -17.88 4.80
C SER A 46 10.89 -16.62 3.92
N LEU A 47 10.29 -15.54 4.46
CA LEU A 47 10.21 -14.25 3.79
C LEU A 47 11.60 -13.65 3.52
N THR A 48 12.51 -13.72 4.50
CA THR A 48 13.90 -13.24 4.36
C THR A 48 14.64 -14.02 3.28
N ASN A 49 14.49 -15.35 3.24
CA ASN A 49 15.12 -16.19 2.21
C ASN A 49 14.59 -15.86 0.81
N SER A 50 13.28 -15.68 0.68
CA SER A 50 12.61 -15.24 -0.56
C SER A 50 13.13 -13.88 -1.02
N LEU A 51 13.23 -12.89 -0.12
CA LEU A 51 13.79 -11.58 -0.41
C LEU A 51 15.26 -11.65 -0.81
N LYS A 52 16.07 -12.42 -0.08
CA LYS A 52 17.50 -12.63 -0.37
C LYS A 52 17.71 -13.16 -1.78
N ALA A 53 16.89 -14.12 -2.21
CA ALA A 53 16.96 -14.68 -3.56
C ALA A 53 16.67 -13.64 -4.66
N ARG A 54 15.81 -12.66 -4.40
CA ARG A 54 15.50 -11.55 -5.33
C ARG A 54 16.55 -10.45 -5.36
N VAL A 55 17.03 -10.02 -4.19
CA VAL A 55 17.97 -8.88 -4.10
C VAL A 55 19.40 -9.23 -4.47
N LYS A 56 19.81 -10.49 -4.27
CA LYS A 56 21.18 -10.94 -4.60
C LYS A 56 21.53 -10.74 -6.09
N PRO A 57 20.70 -11.16 -7.06
CA PRO A 57 20.82 -10.82 -8.48
C PRO A 57 21.05 -9.35 -8.81
N LEU A 58 20.35 -8.45 -8.11
CA LEU A 58 20.47 -7.01 -8.31
C LEU A 58 21.87 -6.54 -7.91
N ALA A 59 22.32 -6.95 -6.72
CA ALA A 59 23.64 -6.61 -6.21
C ALA A 59 24.77 -7.18 -7.08
N GLU A 60 24.66 -8.44 -7.53
CA GLU A 60 25.67 -9.06 -8.40
C GLU A 60 25.83 -8.34 -9.75
N LYS A 61 24.77 -7.67 -10.22
CA LYS A 61 24.79 -6.82 -11.41
C LYS A 61 25.03 -5.34 -11.09
N HIS A 62 25.52 -5.04 -9.88
CA HIS A 62 25.78 -3.67 -9.39
C HIS A 62 24.58 -2.73 -9.49
N LYS A 63 23.37 -3.27 -9.39
CA LYS A 63 22.14 -2.48 -9.30
C LYS A 63 21.95 -2.03 -7.85
N ARG A 64 21.44 -0.80 -7.69
CA ARG A 64 21.24 -0.17 -6.38
C ARG A 64 19.97 -0.72 -5.76
N ALA A 65 20.12 -1.49 -4.70
CA ALA A 65 19.00 -2.13 -4.01
C ALA A 65 19.09 -1.88 -2.50
N THR A 66 17.98 -1.44 -1.93
CA THR A 66 17.88 -1.05 -0.53
C THR A 66 16.62 -1.66 0.09
N ILE A 67 16.76 -2.21 1.29
CA ILE A 67 15.63 -2.67 2.11
C ILE A 67 15.22 -1.53 3.06
N LEU A 68 13.97 -1.09 2.97
CA LEU A 68 13.39 -0.05 3.81
C LEU A 68 12.50 -0.69 4.88
N THR A 69 12.82 -0.45 6.14
CA THR A 69 12.06 -0.95 7.30
C THR A 69 11.35 0.21 7.98
N LEU A 70 10.07 0.01 8.32
CA LEU A 70 9.18 1.11 8.71
C LEU A 70 8.79 1.09 10.20
N ASN A 71 9.00 0.00 10.92
CA ASN A 71 8.64 -0.11 12.33
C ASN A 71 9.78 0.33 13.24
N TYR A 72 9.41 0.75 14.44
CA TYR A 72 10.37 1.08 15.49
C TYR A 72 10.81 -0.21 16.19
N ASP A 73 12.11 -0.37 16.38
CA ASP A 73 12.71 -1.44 17.18
C ASP A 73 13.87 -0.85 17.99
N ALA A 74 13.88 -1.12 19.30
CA ALA A 74 14.95 -0.70 20.20
C ALA A 74 16.32 -1.28 19.80
N ASN A 75 16.33 -2.43 19.12
CA ASN A 75 17.54 -3.17 18.71
C ASN A 75 17.78 -3.07 17.19
N VAL A 76 17.25 -2.04 16.53
CA VAL A 76 17.29 -1.94 15.06
C VAL A 76 18.73 -1.92 14.52
N LYS A 77 19.67 -1.25 15.21
CA LYS A 77 21.07 -1.15 14.79
C LYS A 77 21.74 -2.53 14.78
N GLU A 78 21.54 -3.27 15.87
CA GLU A 78 22.12 -4.59 16.10
C GLU A 78 21.49 -5.63 15.16
N ARG A 79 20.19 -5.51 14.86
CA ARG A 79 19.51 -6.35 13.86
C ARG A 79 19.96 -6.05 12.44
N ILE A 80 20.17 -4.78 12.08
CA ILE A 80 20.72 -4.42 10.77
C ILE A 80 22.12 -5.00 10.63
N HIS A 81 22.96 -4.85 11.65
CA HIS A 81 24.32 -5.38 11.64
C HIS A 81 24.35 -6.92 11.48
N SER A 82 23.47 -7.66 12.17
CA SER A 82 23.41 -9.12 11.98
C SER A 82 22.93 -9.56 10.60
N MET A 83 22.28 -8.67 9.85
CA MET A 83 21.86 -8.91 8.46
C MET A 83 22.96 -8.61 7.44
N GLU A 84 24.02 -7.88 7.82
CA GLU A 84 25.15 -7.58 6.92
C GLU A 84 25.89 -8.85 6.46
N GLU A 85 25.93 -9.90 7.29
CA GLU A 85 26.46 -11.21 6.91
C GLU A 85 25.48 -12.04 6.06
N THR A 86 24.19 -11.70 6.12
CA THR A 86 23.12 -12.46 5.47
C THR A 86 22.88 -11.97 4.04
N PHE A 87 22.87 -10.65 3.83
CA PHE A 87 22.67 -10.03 2.52
C PHE A 87 24.01 -9.73 1.83
N HIS A 88 23.95 -9.45 0.53
CA HIS A 88 25.14 -9.04 -0.21
C HIS A 88 25.61 -7.66 0.31
N PRO A 89 26.93 -7.39 0.46
CA PRO A 89 27.45 -6.12 1.02
C PRO A 89 27.09 -4.83 0.27
N GLN A 90 26.40 -4.93 -0.86
CA GLN A 90 25.91 -3.78 -1.65
C GLN A 90 24.43 -3.50 -1.40
N ILE A 91 23.76 -4.34 -0.60
CA ILE A 91 22.37 -4.15 -0.19
C ILE A 91 22.37 -3.37 1.11
N ASP A 92 21.85 -2.15 1.06
CA ASP A 92 21.67 -1.35 2.25
C ASP A 92 20.37 -1.72 2.95
N ILE A 93 20.36 -1.70 4.28
CA ILE A 93 19.13 -1.82 5.08
C ILE A 93 18.97 -0.52 5.86
N MET A 94 17.88 0.20 5.60
CA MET A 94 17.58 1.47 6.23
C MET A 94 16.29 1.36 7.04
N ASN A 95 16.25 2.03 8.19
CA ASN A 95 15.07 2.14 9.04
C ASN A 95 14.61 3.58 9.17
N VAL A 96 13.30 3.81 9.13
CA VAL A 96 12.74 5.17 9.20
C VAL A 96 13.17 5.93 10.47
N PHE A 97 13.22 5.26 11.61
CA PHE A 97 13.57 5.91 12.87
C PHE A 97 15.08 6.17 12.96
N GLU A 98 15.89 5.18 12.60
CA GLU A 98 17.35 5.26 12.72
C GLU A 98 18.00 6.13 11.63
N HIS A 99 17.55 6.00 10.37
CA HIS A 99 18.25 6.58 9.22
C HIS A 99 17.60 7.86 8.68
N TYR A 100 16.40 8.22 9.14
CA TYR A 100 15.69 9.43 8.70
C TYR A 100 15.29 10.33 9.86
N ILE A 101 14.63 9.79 10.89
CA ILE A 101 14.17 10.58 12.03
C ILE A 101 15.34 11.00 12.93
N LEU A 102 16.14 10.05 13.39
CA LEU A 102 17.21 10.31 14.37
C LEU A 102 18.25 11.33 13.88
N PRO A 103 18.77 11.28 12.63
CA PRO A 103 19.78 12.21 12.15
C PRO A 103 19.31 13.67 12.11
N GLU A 104 18.02 13.89 11.84
CA GLU A 104 17.41 15.22 11.76
C GLU A 104 16.85 15.70 13.12
N SER A 105 16.95 14.87 14.15
CA SER A 105 16.37 15.14 15.47
C SER A 105 17.23 16.08 16.31
N GLY A 106 16.59 17.08 16.91
CA GLY A 106 17.06 17.83 18.08
C GLY A 106 16.69 17.08 19.37
N SER A 107 16.45 17.82 20.46
CA SER A 107 16.03 17.23 21.73
C SER A 107 14.99 18.11 22.43
N LYS A 108 14.02 17.49 23.11
CA LYS A 108 13.08 18.20 24.00
C LYS A 108 13.72 18.48 25.36
N ARG A 109 14.12 17.38 26.02
CA ARG A 109 14.71 17.34 27.36
C ARG A 109 15.48 16.02 27.50
N ARG A 110 16.37 15.94 28.48
CA ARG A 110 16.93 14.65 28.90
C ARG A 110 15.90 13.89 29.72
N TYR A 111 15.81 12.59 29.49
CA TYR A 111 15.01 11.71 30.30
C TYR A 111 15.77 11.34 31.57
N SER A 112 15.07 11.27 32.69
CA SER A 112 15.63 10.86 33.98
C SER A 112 15.12 9.45 34.28
N GLU A 113 16.03 8.48 34.21
CA GLU A 113 15.73 7.07 34.44
C GLU A 113 15.28 6.81 35.87
N PHE A 114 14.51 5.73 36.04
CA PHE A 114 13.99 5.34 37.35
C PHE A 114 15.09 4.98 38.35
N ILE A 115 16.18 4.34 37.90
CA ILE A 115 17.34 4.03 38.74
C ILE A 115 18.19 5.30 38.91
N ALA A 116 17.69 6.22 39.72
CA ALA A 116 18.38 7.44 40.11
C ALA A 116 19.40 7.11 41.21
N GLY A 117 20.48 6.38 40.90
CA GLY A 117 21.41 6.00 41.96
C GLY A 117 22.50 5.01 41.62
N GLU A 118 23.17 5.15 40.49
CA GLU A 118 24.61 4.87 40.27
C GLU A 118 24.84 5.08 38.77
N ILE A 119 25.94 5.75 38.41
CA ILE A 119 26.25 6.11 37.02
C ILE A 119 26.68 4.83 36.30
N SER A 120 25.72 3.97 35.98
CA SER A 120 25.92 2.89 35.03
C SER A 120 25.58 3.42 33.64
N TYR A 121 26.49 3.23 32.69
CA TYR A 121 26.24 3.52 31.28
C TYR A 121 25.26 2.49 30.66
N SER A 122 24.97 1.38 31.37
CA SER A 122 24.10 0.30 30.91
C SER A 122 23.21 -0.23 32.05
N ILE A 123 21.91 -0.40 31.80
CA ILE A 123 20.98 -1.00 32.78
C ILE A 123 21.39 -2.42 33.17
N ASN A 124 22.15 -3.12 32.31
CA ASN A 124 22.57 -4.49 32.54
C ASN A 124 23.55 -4.64 33.71
N GLU A 125 24.25 -3.56 34.09
CA GLU A 125 25.17 -3.53 35.23
C GLU A 125 24.50 -3.02 36.51
N ALA A 126 23.25 -2.53 36.42
CA ALA A 126 22.54 -1.96 37.54
C ALA A 126 22.08 -3.05 38.53
N VAL A 127 22.28 -2.80 39.83
CA VAL A 127 21.72 -3.63 40.90
C VAL A 127 20.27 -3.20 41.13
N ILE A 128 19.32 -4.02 40.68
CA ILE A 128 17.90 -3.77 40.88
C ILE A 128 17.47 -4.39 42.22
N PRO A 129 16.90 -3.61 43.16
CA PRO A 129 16.45 -4.13 44.45
C PRO A 129 15.44 -5.27 44.25
N ALA A 130 15.71 -6.44 44.83
CA ALA A 130 14.83 -7.61 44.71
C ALA A 130 13.48 -7.43 45.44
N ASP A 131 13.38 -6.44 46.34
CA ASP A 131 12.27 -6.27 47.29
C ASP A 131 11.29 -5.14 46.90
N GLU A 132 11.45 -4.49 45.74
CA GLU A 132 10.48 -3.49 45.28
C GLU A 132 9.27 -4.16 44.59
N VAL A 133 8.20 -4.38 45.36
CA VAL A 133 6.92 -4.98 44.91
C VAL A 133 6.25 -4.19 43.77
N THR A 134 6.70 -2.97 43.49
CA THR A 134 6.21 -2.09 42.43
C THR A 134 7.01 -2.21 41.13
N ILE A 135 7.99 -3.11 41.03
CA ILE A 135 8.85 -3.23 39.85
C ILE A 135 8.89 -4.66 39.34
N GLN A 136 8.79 -4.81 38.02
CA GLN A 136 9.06 -6.07 37.33
C GLN A 136 10.12 -5.86 36.25
N VAL A 137 11.11 -6.75 36.23
CA VAL A 137 12.19 -6.75 35.23
C VAL A 137 11.98 -7.91 34.27
N THR A 138 11.92 -7.62 32.96
CA THR A 138 11.89 -8.63 31.90
C THR A 138 13.23 -8.64 31.17
N ARG A 139 13.79 -9.83 30.94
CA ARG A 139 15.09 -10.02 30.26
C ARG A 139 14.91 -10.79 28.95
N TYR A 140 15.81 -10.57 28.01
CA TYR A 140 15.88 -11.35 26.77
C TYR A 140 16.38 -12.78 27.02
N GLU A 141 15.95 -13.73 26.19
CA GLU A 141 16.47 -15.10 26.14
C GLU A 141 17.77 -15.17 25.34
N LEU A 142 18.78 -14.43 25.77
CA LEU A 142 20.12 -14.38 25.16
C LEU A 142 21.17 -14.92 26.14
N PRO A 143 22.38 -15.30 25.67
CA PRO A 143 23.42 -15.89 26.54
C PRO A 143 23.79 -15.03 27.77
N SER A 144 23.62 -13.71 27.70
CA SER A 144 23.88 -12.75 28.78
C SER A 144 22.62 -12.21 29.48
N PHE A 145 21.42 -12.67 29.11
CA PHE A 145 20.12 -12.21 29.62
C PHE A 145 20.02 -10.68 29.85
N PRO A 146 20.29 -9.83 28.83
CA PRO A 146 20.17 -8.39 28.97
C PRO A 146 18.73 -8.00 29.31
N ILE A 147 18.57 -6.89 30.04
CA ILE A 147 17.25 -6.35 30.40
C ILE A 147 16.58 -5.80 29.15
N CYS A 148 15.34 -6.21 28.94
CA CYS A 148 14.48 -5.78 27.85
C CYS A 148 13.52 -4.68 28.32
N TYR A 149 12.82 -4.93 29.44
CA TYR A 149 11.86 -4.01 30.02
C TYR A 149 12.04 -3.88 31.54
N ILE A 150 11.76 -2.68 32.04
CA ILE A 150 11.44 -2.44 33.45
C ILE A 150 10.02 -1.88 33.50
N ASP A 151 9.11 -2.64 34.11
CA ASP A 151 7.74 -2.26 34.37
C ASP A 151 7.60 -1.71 35.78
N GLN A 152 6.95 -0.56 35.90
CA GLN A 152 6.66 0.12 37.15
C GLN A 152 5.15 0.09 37.39
N TYR A 153 4.77 -0.35 38.58
CA TYR A 153 3.41 -0.49 39.06
C TYR A 153 3.12 0.50 40.20
N ASN A 154 1.88 0.95 40.32
CA ASN A 154 1.45 1.68 41.50
C ASN A 154 1.18 0.73 42.69
N GLU A 155 0.81 1.30 43.85
CA GLU A 155 0.47 0.54 45.06
C GLU A 155 -0.68 -0.47 44.84
N GLU A 156 -1.56 -0.22 43.87
CA GLU A 156 -2.66 -1.10 43.49
C GLU A 156 -2.25 -2.15 42.43
N GLN A 157 -0.96 -2.33 42.16
CA GLN A 157 -0.42 -3.29 41.18
C GLN A 157 -0.90 -3.03 39.75
N GLN A 158 -1.11 -1.77 39.39
CA GLN A 158 -1.45 -1.37 38.02
C GLN A 158 -0.22 -0.81 37.32
N LEU A 159 0.05 -1.27 36.10
CA LEU A 159 1.14 -0.78 35.27
C LEU A 159 0.93 0.71 35.00
N VAL A 160 1.89 1.53 35.44
CA VAL A 160 1.88 2.99 35.19
C VAL A 160 2.92 3.38 34.16
N LYS A 161 4.00 2.60 34.03
CA LYS A 161 5.12 2.95 33.17
C LYS A 161 5.96 1.73 32.78
N ARG A 162 6.50 1.75 31.56
CA ARG A 162 7.46 0.78 31.02
C ARG A 162 8.67 1.50 30.43
N GLU A 163 9.86 1.11 30.84
CA GLU A 163 11.13 1.52 30.24
C GLU A 163 11.67 0.36 29.41
N GLU A 164 11.94 0.58 28.12
CA GLU A 164 12.47 -0.41 27.17
C GLU A 164 13.91 -0.09 26.80
N TYR A 165 14.73 -1.13 26.83
CA TYR A 165 16.18 -1.06 26.63
C TYR A 165 16.61 -1.91 25.42
N ASN A 166 17.71 -1.50 24.76
CA ASN A 166 18.34 -2.34 23.75
C ASN A 166 19.25 -3.42 24.37
N TRP A 167 19.86 -4.27 23.55
CA TRP A 167 20.76 -5.33 24.00
C TRP A 167 21.98 -4.82 24.78
N ASP A 168 22.49 -3.62 24.44
CA ASP A 168 23.57 -2.95 25.17
C ASP A 168 23.11 -2.37 26.52
N GLY A 169 21.81 -2.37 26.80
CA GLY A 169 21.22 -1.84 28.02
C GLY A 169 21.04 -0.33 28.04
N ALA A 170 21.03 0.33 26.88
CA ALA A 170 20.68 1.75 26.75
C ALA A 170 19.16 1.92 26.67
N LEU A 171 18.62 2.92 27.37
CA LEU A 171 17.20 3.24 27.32
C LEU A 171 16.81 3.77 25.93
N ARG A 172 15.78 3.17 25.32
CA ARG A 172 15.31 3.51 23.97
C ARG A 172 13.90 4.07 23.92
N ARG A 173 13.01 3.57 24.76
CA ARG A 173 11.61 3.99 24.78
C ARG A 173 11.03 3.99 26.18
N VAL A 174 10.20 4.97 26.46
CA VAL A 174 9.43 5.06 27.69
C VAL A 174 7.96 5.13 27.36
N GLN A 175 7.16 4.29 27.99
CA GLN A 175 5.71 4.22 27.80
C GLN A 175 5.02 4.52 29.13
N SER A 176 3.99 5.36 29.09
CA SER A 176 3.19 5.71 30.26
C SER A 176 1.72 5.32 30.06
N PHE A 177 1.12 4.74 31.09
CA PHE A 177 -0.20 4.12 31.03
C PHE A 177 -1.17 4.79 32.00
N VAL A 178 -2.44 4.88 31.61
CA VAL A 178 -3.51 5.41 32.45
C VAL A 178 -3.85 4.36 33.50
N PRO A 179 -3.78 4.68 34.81
CA PRO A 179 -4.16 3.77 35.89
C PRO A 179 -5.58 3.20 35.68
N HIS A 180 -5.82 2.00 36.21
CA HIS A 180 -7.05 1.19 36.07
C HIS A 180 -7.41 0.72 34.66
N THR A 181 -7.17 1.52 33.62
CA THR A 181 -7.51 1.18 32.23
C THR A 181 -6.37 0.48 31.51
N GLY A 182 -5.12 0.71 31.94
CA GLY A 182 -3.92 0.22 31.25
C GLY A 182 -3.72 0.82 29.86
N ALA A 183 -4.47 1.87 29.50
CA ALA A 183 -4.37 2.49 28.18
C ALA A 183 -3.06 3.30 28.08
N LEU A 184 -2.24 3.00 27.08
CA LEU A 184 -1.04 3.79 26.75
C LEU A 184 -1.46 5.23 26.42
N TYR A 185 -0.96 6.24 27.11
CA TYR A 185 -1.28 7.64 26.79
C TYR A 185 -0.08 8.44 26.27
N LEU A 186 1.14 7.99 26.54
CA LEU A 186 2.37 8.63 26.09
C LEU A 186 3.44 7.58 25.79
N GLU A 187 4.14 7.78 24.68
CA GLU A 187 5.35 7.04 24.31
C GLU A 187 6.44 8.07 23.96
N GLU A 188 7.57 8.04 24.65
CA GLU A 188 8.74 8.90 24.43
C GLU A 188 9.87 8.06 23.84
N LEU A 189 10.41 8.46 22.69
CA LEU A 189 11.56 7.81 22.05
C LEU A 189 12.85 8.54 22.41
N ILE A 190 13.87 7.77 22.80
CA ILE A 190 15.07 8.22 23.48
C ILE A 190 16.31 8.00 22.61
N LYS A 191 17.18 9.01 22.54
CA LYS A 191 18.48 8.94 21.86
C LYS A 191 19.53 8.22 22.71
N ASP A 192 20.67 7.90 22.09
CA ASP A 192 21.87 7.38 22.78
C ASP A 192 22.33 8.26 23.96
N ASP A 193 22.13 9.59 23.91
CA ASP A 193 22.50 10.52 24.99
C ASP A 193 21.45 10.63 26.13
N GLY A 194 20.36 9.85 26.04
CA GLY A 194 19.23 9.88 26.97
C GLY A 194 18.25 11.02 26.71
N SER A 195 18.37 11.78 25.63
CA SER A 195 17.44 12.86 25.30
C SER A 195 16.23 12.38 24.48
N ILE A 196 15.06 12.96 24.74
CA ILE A 196 13.83 12.65 24.02
C ILE A 196 13.84 13.37 22.68
N PHE A 197 13.65 12.61 21.60
CA PHE A 197 13.59 13.14 20.23
C PHE A 197 12.20 13.08 19.59
N MET A 198 11.33 12.20 20.09
CA MET A 198 9.96 12.06 19.60
C MET A 198 9.01 11.66 20.71
N GLU A 199 7.78 12.18 20.67
CA GLU A 199 6.70 11.80 21.58
C GLU A 199 5.46 11.42 20.77
N ILE A 200 4.83 10.30 21.13
CA ILE A 200 3.57 9.85 20.55
C ILE A 200 2.52 9.89 21.67
N ILE A 201 1.51 10.74 21.49
CA ILE A 201 0.49 11.00 22.51
C ILE A 201 -0.84 10.42 22.03
N TYR A 202 -1.45 9.60 22.87
CA TYR A 202 -2.68 8.87 22.59
C TYR A 202 -3.87 9.46 23.35
N SER A 203 -5.09 9.01 23.06
CA SER A 203 -6.29 9.46 23.77
C SER A 203 -6.35 8.99 25.22
N GLY A 204 -5.72 7.85 25.52
CA GLY A 204 -5.82 7.19 26.83
C GLY A 204 -7.17 6.48 27.04
N ASP A 205 -7.93 6.22 25.97
CA ASP A 205 -9.22 5.53 26.04
C ASP A 205 -9.03 4.02 25.85
N ALA A 206 -9.55 3.24 26.82
CA ALA A 206 -9.42 1.78 26.89
C ALA A 206 -10.05 1.03 25.70
N LYS A 207 -11.11 1.57 25.09
CA LYS A 207 -11.84 0.91 23.98
C LYS A 207 -11.20 1.22 22.64
N LYS A 208 -10.84 2.48 22.42
CA LYS A 208 -10.18 2.95 21.20
C LYS A 208 -9.11 3.94 21.62
N ASN A 209 -7.86 3.60 21.38
CA ASN A 209 -6.73 4.42 21.78
C ASN A 209 -6.00 5.04 20.58
N PRO A 210 -6.66 5.89 19.76
CA PRO A 210 -6.01 6.52 18.62
C PRO A 210 -4.90 7.46 19.08
N VAL A 211 -3.91 7.63 18.22
CA VAL A 211 -2.92 8.71 18.34
C VAL A 211 -3.65 10.04 18.21
N ARG A 212 -3.40 10.96 19.15
CA ARG A 212 -3.85 12.37 19.07
C ARG A 212 -2.85 13.20 18.29
N HIS A 213 -1.58 13.09 18.64
CA HIS A 213 -0.49 13.78 17.97
C HIS A 213 0.85 13.09 18.20
N ILE A 214 1.78 13.31 17.28
CA ILE A 214 3.17 12.88 17.36
C ILE A 214 4.03 14.12 17.23
N ASN A 215 4.84 14.43 18.23
CA ASN A 215 5.78 15.55 18.18
C ASN A 215 7.17 15.03 17.88
N TRP A 216 7.68 15.34 16.70
CA TRP A 216 9.07 15.12 16.35
C TRP A 216 9.88 16.40 16.61
N TYR A 217 10.81 16.33 17.55
CA TYR A 217 11.67 17.45 17.91
C TYR A 217 12.86 17.50 16.94
N LYS A 218 12.70 18.19 15.81
CA LYS A 218 13.77 18.35 14.82
C LYS A 218 14.78 19.40 15.26
N LYS A 219 15.96 19.36 14.67
CA LYS A 219 16.98 20.43 14.83
C LYS A 219 16.45 21.80 14.41
N THR A 220 15.49 21.83 13.47
CA THR A 220 14.90 23.06 12.91
C THR A 220 13.60 23.51 13.59
N GLY A 221 13.10 22.75 14.57
CA GLY A 221 11.83 23.03 15.25
C GLY A 221 10.97 21.78 15.43
N ILE A 222 9.80 21.94 16.05
CA ILE A 222 8.88 20.82 16.31
C ILE A 222 8.02 20.60 15.07
N GLN A 223 8.01 19.36 14.57
CA GLN A 223 7.09 18.91 13.53
C GLN A 223 6.04 17.98 14.16
N THR A 224 4.76 18.31 13.98
CA THR A 224 3.64 17.56 14.58
C THR A 224 2.86 16.78 13.53
N PHE A 225 2.59 15.50 13.80
CA PHE A 225 1.76 14.62 12.98
C PHE A 225 0.50 14.20 13.73
N THR A 226 -0.53 13.77 13.01
CA THR A 226 -1.77 13.24 13.63
C THR A 226 -1.88 11.72 13.51
N LYS A 227 -1.08 11.09 12.64
CA LYS A 227 -1.07 9.64 12.46
C LYS A 227 0.36 9.12 12.32
N LYS A 228 0.60 7.90 12.80
CA LYS A 228 1.89 7.19 12.60
C LYS A 228 2.20 6.94 11.12
N THR A 229 1.16 6.81 10.29
CA THR A 229 1.30 6.64 8.84
C THR A 229 2.01 7.82 8.19
N ASP A 230 1.79 9.04 8.69
CA ASP A 230 2.26 10.27 8.05
C ASP A 230 3.79 10.38 8.09
N ILE A 231 4.41 9.86 9.17
CA ILE A 231 5.88 9.84 9.32
C ILE A 231 6.51 8.92 8.27
N LYS A 232 5.98 7.69 8.15
CA LYS A 232 6.45 6.70 7.18
C LYS A 232 6.25 7.20 5.75
N GLN A 233 5.08 7.76 5.47
CA GLN A 233 4.74 8.35 4.17
C GLN A 233 5.68 9.52 3.81
N GLN A 234 5.95 10.43 4.76
CA GLN A 234 6.89 11.53 4.53
C GLN A 234 8.29 11.03 4.18
N TRP A 235 8.78 9.97 4.85
CA TRP A 235 10.07 9.40 4.51
C TRP A 235 10.06 8.76 3.11
N LEU A 236 9.06 7.93 2.79
CA LEU A 236 8.95 7.31 1.47
C LEU A 236 8.85 8.36 0.34
N SER A 237 8.09 9.45 0.53
CA SER A 237 8.05 10.57 -0.41
C SER A 237 9.41 11.25 -0.54
N SER A 238 10.17 11.40 0.56
CA SER A 238 11.52 11.95 0.49
C SER A 238 12.44 11.06 -0.36
N VAL A 239 12.38 9.73 -0.18
CA VAL A 239 13.14 8.73 -0.97
C VAL A 239 12.81 8.85 -2.46
N GLN A 240 11.53 9.03 -2.81
CA GLN A 240 11.10 9.22 -4.20
C GLN A 240 11.74 10.45 -4.86
N SER A 241 11.87 11.53 -4.07
CA SER A 241 12.41 12.82 -4.52
C SER A 241 13.93 12.98 -4.41
N GLN A 242 14.67 11.97 -3.91
CA GLN A 242 16.11 12.09 -3.66
C GLN A 242 16.94 12.34 -4.93
N ASN A 243 16.46 11.87 -6.08
CA ASN A 243 17.12 12.01 -7.37
C ASN A 243 16.11 11.81 -8.53
N ASP A 244 16.51 12.10 -9.76
CA ASP A 244 15.66 11.95 -10.95
C ASP A 244 15.69 10.54 -11.57
N ARG A 245 16.40 9.58 -10.95
CA ARG A 245 16.51 8.23 -11.48
C ARG A 245 15.21 7.46 -11.27
N LEU A 246 14.97 6.49 -12.14
CA LEU A 246 13.83 5.59 -12.04
C LEU A 246 13.93 4.78 -10.75
N LYS A 247 12.80 4.59 -10.07
CA LYS A 247 12.71 3.86 -8.79
C LYS A 247 11.61 2.82 -8.87
N LEU A 248 11.90 1.62 -8.38
CA LEU A 248 10.88 0.59 -8.15
C LEU A 248 10.74 0.38 -6.65
N MET A 249 9.58 0.72 -6.10
CA MET A 249 9.25 0.56 -4.69
C MET A 249 8.28 -0.60 -4.53
N ILE A 250 8.72 -1.65 -3.84
CA ILE A 250 8.01 -2.92 -3.72
C ILE A 250 7.63 -3.11 -2.25
N THR A 251 6.34 -3.24 -1.93
CA THR A 251 5.95 -3.71 -0.60
C THR A 251 6.10 -5.22 -0.53
N GLU A 252 6.84 -5.69 0.46
CA GLU A 252 7.03 -7.11 0.79
C GLU A 252 6.00 -7.57 1.83
N ASP A 253 5.51 -6.65 2.66
CA ASP A 253 4.52 -6.89 3.71
C ASP A 253 3.26 -6.05 3.47
N ARG A 254 2.09 -6.70 3.59
CA ARG A 254 0.77 -6.11 3.32
C ARG A 254 0.44 -4.97 4.28
N ASP A 255 0.92 -5.01 5.52
CA ASP A 255 0.71 -3.92 6.48
C ASP A 255 1.39 -2.61 6.06
N GLN A 256 2.36 -2.69 5.13
CA GLN A 256 3.07 -1.54 4.60
C GLN A 256 2.42 -0.90 3.37
N ASP A 257 1.44 -1.55 2.75
CA ASP A 257 0.76 -1.05 1.54
C ASP A 257 0.17 0.33 1.73
N ARG A 258 -0.45 0.56 2.89
CA ARG A 258 -1.05 1.86 3.24
C ARG A 258 -0.02 2.99 3.36
N HIS A 259 1.27 2.66 3.51
CA HIS A 259 2.34 3.63 3.60
C HIS A 259 2.88 3.97 2.21
N LEU A 260 2.95 3.02 1.27
CA LEU A 260 3.37 3.28 -0.09
C LEU A 260 2.24 3.80 -0.98
N PHE A 261 1.14 3.06 -1.14
CA PHE A 261 0.13 3.35 -2.17
C PHE A 261 -0.81 4.53 -1.86
N LYS A 262 -0.56 5.26 -0.77
CA LYS A 262 -1.34 6.45 -0.37
C LYS A 262 -0.57 7.76 -0.50
N ILE A 263 0.67 7.71 -0.98
CA ILE A 263 1.42 8.92 -1.34
C ILE A 263 1.34 9.11 -2.86
N ASP A 264 1.51 10.35 -3.29
CA ASP A 264 1.51 10.66 -4.71
C ASP A 264 2.69 9.98 -5.39
N GLN A 265 2.43 9.34 -6.52
CA GLN A 265 3.42 8.60 -7.29
C GLN A 265 4.01 9.50 -8.39
N PRO A 266 5.30 9.88 -8.32
CA PRO A 266 5.97 10.58 -9.41
C PRO A 266 6.11 9.71 -10.65
N GLU A 267 6.23 10.34 -11.83
CA GLU A 267 6.45 9.62 -13.11
C GLU A 267 7.70 8.75 -13.11
N THR A 268 8.72 9.11 -12.33
CA THR A 268 9.98 8.37 -12.20
C THR A 268 9.90 7.20 -11.21
N THR A 269 8.75 6.97 -10.58
CA THR A 269 8.61 5.93 -9.54
C THR A 269 7.53 4.93 -9.92
N TYR A 270 7.84 3.65 -9.75
CA TYR A 270 6.95 2.51 -9.96
C TYR A 270 6.60 1.90 -8.61
N TYR A 271 5.31 1.63 -8.41
CA TYR A 271 4.77 1.03 -7.20
C TYR A 271 4.39 -0.42 -7.48
N ALA A 272 4.90 -1.32 -6.65
CA ALA A 272 4.63 -2.74 -6.77
C ALA A 272 4.38 -3.39 -5.41
N ALA A 273 3.80 -4.59 -5.47
CA ALA A 273 3.63 -5.47 -4.33
C ALA A 273 4.16 -6.85 -4.66
N PHE A 274 4.77 -7.52 -3.67
CA PHE A 274 5.07 -8.93 -3.72
C PHE A 274 4.11 -9.69 -2.78
N VAL A 275 3.43 -10.70 -3.31
CA VAL A 275 2.47 -11.54 -2.59
C VAL A 275 3.14 -12.86 -2.22
N HIS A 276 3.34 -13.06 -0.92
CA HIS A 276 4.00 -14.26 -0.36
C HIS A 276 3.03 -15.33 0.13
N ASP A 277 1.87 -14.90 0.63
CA ASP A 277 0.95 -15.77 1.36
C ASP A 277 -0.45 -15.72 0.75
N ALA A 278 -1.28 -16.71 1.08
CA ALA A 278 -2.69 -16.69 0.72
C ALA A 278 -3.38 -15.45 1.32
N HIS A 279 -4.28 -14.84 0.55
CA HIS A 279 -5.04 -13.69 1.03
C HIS A 279 -6.20 -14.05 1.94
N TYR A 280 -6.39 -15.33 2.28
CA TYR A 280 -7.54 -15.88 2.99
C TYR A 280 -7.15 -17.12 3.82
N GLU A 281 -8.04 -17.56 4.72
CA GLU A 281 -7.88 -18.80 5.50
C GLU A 281 -8.60 -19.98 4.82
N GLU A 282 -9.93 -19.89 4.66
CA GLU A 282 -10.76 -20.95 4.10
C GLU A 282 -11.44 -20.56 2.78
N ASP A 283 -12.06 -19.38 2.74
CA ASP A 283 -12.83 -18.87 1.59
C ASP A 283 -12.05 -17.74 0.88
N PRO A 284 -11.68 -17.91 -0.40
CA PRO A 284 -11.01 -16.86 -1.18
C PRO A 284 -11.74 -15.52 -1.18
N HIS A 285 -13.07 -15.50 -1.05
CA HIS A 285 -13.84 -14.26 -1.03
C HIS A 285 -13.74 -13.51 0.32
N GLN A 286 -13.32 -14.19 1.39
CA GLN A 286 -13.14 -13.64 2.74
C GLN A 286 -11.66 -13.38 3.00
N HIS A 287 -11.16 -12.31 2.39
CA HIS A 287 -9.75 -11.96 2.47
C HIS A 287 -9.38 -11.34 3.82
N TYR A 288 -8.14 -11.60 4.26
CA TYR A 288 -7.56 -10.95 5.43
C TYR A 288 -7.55 -9.44 5.27
N SER A 289 -7.83 -8.73 6.36
CA SER A 289 -7.94 -7.27 6.36
C SER A 289 -6.68 -6.55 5.84
N GLN A 290 -5.50 -7.15 6.02
CA GLN A 290 -4.21 -6.64 5.53
C GLN A 290 -4.16 -6.54 3.99
N TYR A 291 -4.83 -7.43 3.25
CA TYR A 291 -4.92 -7.36 1.78
C TYR A 291 -5.88 -6.29 1.27
N GLY A 292 -6.71 -5.73 2.15
CA GLY A 292 -7.75 -4.77 1.76
C GLY A 292 -7.18 -3.51 1.10
N GLU A 293 -5.99 -3.05 1.49
CA GLU A 293 -5.35 -1.92 0.83
C GLU A 293 -4.82 -2.30 -0.54
N LEU A 294 -4.03 -3.38 -0.69
CA LEU A 294 -3.56 -3.83 -2.00
C LEU A 294 -4.71 -4.00 -3.00
N PHE A 295 -5.76 -4.74 -2.63
CA PHE A 295 -6.88 -5.03 -3.53
C PHE A 295 -7.62 -3.76 -3.95
N LYS A 296 -7.76 -2.79 -3.02
CA LYS A 296 -8.30 -1.47 -3.34
C LYS A 296 -7.43 -0.73 -4.35
N GLN A 297 -6.11 -0.82 -4.25
CA GLN A 297 -5.17 -0.12 -5.13
C GLN A 297 -5.08 -0.76 -6.51
N ILE A 298 -5.15 -2.09 -6.59
CA ILE A 298 -5.30 -2.85 -7.84
C ILE A 298 -6.57 -2.41 -8.58
N ARG A 299 -7.72 -2.41 -7.90
CA ARG A 299 -9.00 -1.98 -8.49
C ARG A 299 -9.00 -0.53 -8.99
N LYS A 300 -8.23 0.34 -8.32
CA LYS A 300 -8.04 1.73 -8.73
C LYS A 300 -6.93 1.92 -9.76
N GLN A 301 -6.28 0.84 -10.19
CA GLN A 301 -5.18 0.85 -11.15
C GLN A 301 -4.01 1.75 -10.70
N GLN A 302 -3.74 1.82 -9.40
CA GLN A 302 -2.69 2.64 -8.77
C GLN A 302 -1.41 1.85 -8.47
N VAL A 303 -1.34 0.61 -8.95
CA VAL A 303 -0.17 -0.27 -8.84
C VAL A 303 0.34 -0.55 -10.25
N ASP A 304 1.66 -0.57 -10.43
CA ASP A 304 2.30 -0.88 -11.72
C ASP A 304 2.63 -2.36 -11.88
N ALA A 305 2.83 -3.08 -10.77
CA ALA A 305 3.06 -4.51 -10.78
C ALA A 305 2.61 -5.21 -9.49
N VAL A 306 2.05 -6.39 -9.63
CA VAL A 306 1.87 -7.34 -8.52
C VAL A 306 2.60 -8.63 -8.87
N PHE A 307 3.59 -8.95 -8.06
CA PHE A 307 4.42 -10.14 -8.21
C PHE A 307 3.92 -11.24 -7.28
N PHE A 308 3.91 -12.47 -7.79
CA PHE A 308 3.50 -13.66 -7.07
C PHE A 308 4.65 -14.66 -7.06
N GLY A 309 5.01 -15.18 -5.88
CA GLY A 309 5.97 -16.28 -5.78
C GLY A 309 5.37 -17.65 -6.14
N ASP A 310 4.04 -17.77 -6.08
CA ASP A 310 3.30 -19.02 -6.25
C ASP A 310 2.13 -18.83 -7.23
N THR A 311 1.98 -19.75 -8.18
CA THR A 311 0.89 -19.78 -9.16
C THR A 311 -0.48 -19.79 -8.51
N LYS A 312 -0.65 -20.52 -7.42
CA LYS A 312 -1.92 -20.62 -6.68
C LYS A 312 -2.34 -19.26 -6.13
N HIS A 313 -1.40 -18.49 -5.55
CA HIS A 313 -1.71 -17.16 -5.04
C HIS A 313 -2.15 -16.21 -6.17
N LYS A 314 -1.50 -16.30 -7.34
CA LYS A 314 -1.92 -15.54 -8.52
C LYS A 314 -3.35 -15.91 -8.96
N GLU A 315 -3.61 -17.20 -9.16
CA GLU A 315 -4.93 -17.71 -9.56
C GLU A 315 -6.03 -17.32 -8.57
N ASP A 316 -5.76 -17.39 -7.26
CA ASP A 316 -6.74 -17.06 -6.23
C ASP A 316 -7.05 -15.56 -6.18
N VAL A 317 -6.06 -14.69 -6.43
CA VAL A 317 -6.30 -13.24 -6.57
C VAL A 317 -7.05 -12.94 -7.87
N GLU A 318 -6.72 -13.61 -8.98
CA GLU A 318 -7.41 -13.45 -10.27
C GLU A 318 -8.88 -13.89 -10.22
N LYS A 319 -9.23 -14.89 -9.41
CA LYS A 319 -10.63 -15.26 -9.16
C LYS A 319 -11.47 -14.11 -8.57
N ILE A 320 -10.83 -13.16 -7.89
CA ILE A 320 -11.50 -12.07 -7.17
C ILE A 320 -11.42 -10.76 -7.94
N LEU A 321 -10.27 -10.48 -8.55
CA LEU A 321 -9.97 -9.20 -9.19
C LEU A 321 -9.96 -9.29 -10.72
N GLY A 322 -10.14 -10.49 -11.27
CA GLY A 322 -9.93 -10.76 -12.69
C GLY A 322 -8.45 -10.85 -13.04
N GLU A 323 -8.17 -11.35 -14.24
CA GLU A 323 -6.85 -11.28 -14.84
C GLU A 323 -6.43 -9.83 -15.06
N GLN A 324 -5.15 -9.52 -14.81
CA GLN A 324 -4.60 -8.18 -14.96
C GLN A 324 -3.29 -8.26 -15.75
N ALA A 325 -3.07 -7.30 -16.66
CA ALA A 325 -1.85 -7.25 -17.47
C ALA A 325 -0.57 -7.06 -16.64
N TYR A 326 -0.70 -6.56 -15.40
CA TYR A 326 0.38 -6.27 -14.47
C TYR A 326 0.51 -7.29 -13.34
N PHE A 327 -0.07 -8.49 -13.49
CA PHE A 327 0.15 -9.63 -12.60
C PHE A 327 1.23 -10.54 -13.15
N TYR A 328 2.31 -10.73 -12.38
CA TYR A 328 3.48 -11.47 -12.81
C TYR A 328 3.79 -12.61 -11.85
N LEU A 329 3.95 -13.82 -12.39
CA LEU A 329 4.48 -14.95 -11.64
C LEU A 329 6.01 -14.87 -11.67
N VAL A 330 6.63 -14.77 -10.49
CA VAL A 330 8.08 -14.68 -10.31
C VAL A 330 8.49 -15.67 -9.20
N PRO A 331 8.79 -16.92 -9.55
CA PRO A 331 9.38 -17.87 -8.62
C PRO A 331 10.69 -17.31 -8.05
N SER A 332 10.95 -17.55 -6.78
CA SER A 332 12.06 -16.91 -6.04
C SER A 332 13.46 -17.20 -6.60
N ASP A 333 13.62 -18.26 -7.39
CA ASP A 333 14.90 -18.78 -7.90
C ASP A 333 15.16 -18.49 -9.40
N GLU A 334 14.21 -17.88 -10.12
CA GLU A 334 14.31 -17.68 -11.57
C GLU A 334 14.62 -16.23 -11.98
N MET A 335 15.92 -15.89 -12.03
CA MET A 335 16.39 -14.53 -12.40
C MET A 335 15.90 -14.06 -13.78
N SER A 336 15.84 -14.95 -14.76
CA SER A 336 15.37 -14.62 -16.12
C SER A 336 13.91 -14.19 -16.13
N VAL A 337 13.08 -14.82 -15.27
CA VAL A 337 11.67 -14.47 -15.10
C VAL A 337 11.53 -13.13 -14.39
N TRP A 338 12.31 -12.89 -13.33
CA TRP A 338 12.31 -11.59 -12.65
C TRP A 338 12.66 -10.45 -13.61
N ASN A 339 13.73 -10.61 -14.38
CA ASN A 339 14.17 -9.60 -15.35
C ASN A 339 13.10 -9.33 -16.43
N ARG A 340 12.48 -10.39 -16.96
CA ARG A 340 11.41 -10.28 -17.93
C ARG A 340 10.19 -9.55 -17.35
N ALA A 341 9.80 -9.87 -16.11
CA ALA A 341 8.69 -9.20 -15.43
C ALA A 341 8.95 -7.70 -15.22
N LEU A 342 10.20 -7.32 -14.91
CA LEU A 342 10.59 -5.91 -14.80
C LEU A 342 10.47 -5.16 -16.13
N HIS A 343 10.92 -5.74 -17.25
CA HIS A 343 10.77 -5.11 -18.56
C HIS A 343 9.30 -4.99 -18.98
N HIS A 344 8.50 -6.05 -18.79
CA HIS A 344 7.07 -5.98 -19.06
C HIS A 344 6.33 -4.96 -18.20
N MET A 345 6.77 -4.74 -16.94
CA MET A 345 6.21 -3.67 -16.11
C MET A 345 6.45 -2.29 -16.73
N LEU A 346 7.66 -2.03 -17.22
CA LEU A 346 7.99 -0.76 -17.88
C LEU A 346 7.17 -0.57 -19.16
N GLU A 347 7.13 -1.59 -20.02
CA GLU A 347 6.34 -1.58 -21.25
C GLU A 347 4.85 -1.38 -20.96
N ASN A 348 4.31 -2.03 -19.93
CA ASN A 348 2.92 -1.89 -19.55
C ASN A 348 2.59 -0.46 -19.09
N ARG A 349 3.50 0.20 -18.36
CA ARG A 349 3.32 1.61 -17.98
C ARG A 349 3.29 2.51 -19.21
N GLU A 350 4.20 2.31 -20.16
CA GLU A 350 4.23 3.07 -21.42
C GLU A 350 2.94 2.87 -22.22
N ARG A 351 2.50 1.63 -22.42
CA ARG A 351 1.24 1.30 -23.12
C ARG A 351 0.03 1.93 -22.42
N LYS A 352 0.00 1.92 -21.09
CA LYS A 352 -1.07 2.55 -20.30
C LYS A 352 -1.07 4.07 -20.46
N ASP A 353 0.10 4.69 -20.53
CA ASP A 353 0.23 6.14 -20.76
C ASP A 353 -0.12 6.53 -22.21
N GLU A 354 0.16 5.67 -23.19
CA GLU A 354 -0.36 5.82 -24.56
C GLU A 354 -1.89 5.74 -24.61
N LEU A 355 -2.48 4.76 -23.93
CA LEU A 355 -3.93 4.63 -23.83
C LEU A 355 -4.57 5.83 -23.13
N ARG A 356 -3.93 6.39 -22.09
CA ARG A 356 -4.33 7.65 -21.46
C ARG A 356 -4.34 8.81 -22.46
N ARG A 357 -3.32 8.94 -23.31
CA ARG A 357 -3.28 9.99 -24.35
C ARG A 357 -4.42 9.85 -25.36
N VAL A 358 -4.82 8.62 -25.71
CA VAL A 358 -6.00 8.38 -26.58
C VAL A 358 -7.28 8.82 -25.86
N MET A 359 -7.43 8.44 -24.60
CA MET A 359 -8.57 8.82 -23.76
C MET A 359 -8.66 10.35 -23.55
N ASP A 360 -7.55 11.03 -23.30
CA ASP A 360 -7.49 12.49 -23.09
C ASP A 360 -7.91 13.27 -24.34
N ARG A 361 -7.66 12.70 -25.53
CA ARG A 361 -8.15 13.24 -26.82
C ARG A 361 -9.62 12.98 -27.05
N THR A 362 -10.19 11.93 -26.46
CA THR A 362 -11.57 11.51 -26.65
C THR A 362 -12.36 11.83 -25.39
N LYS A 363 -12.68 13.12 -25.21
CA LYS A 363 -13.38 13.55 -24.00
C LYS A 363 -14.85 13.15 -24.03
N TRP A 364 -15.24 12.25 -23.13
CA TRP A 364 -16.63 11.86 -22.91
C TRP A 364 -17.26 12.64 -21.77
N VAL A 365 -18.48 13.14 -21.98
CA VAL A 365 -19.25 13.85 -20.97
C VAL A 365 -20.68 13.31 -20.90
N LEU A 366 -21.28 13.42 -19.72
CA LEU A 366 -22.70 13.20 -19.52
C LEU A 366 -23.47 14.46 -19.93
N ARG A 367 -24.37 14.30 -20.90
CA ARG A 367 -25.20 15.38 -21.44
C ARG A 367 -26.61 15.40 -20.86
N ASP A 368 -27.22 14.23 -20.71
CA ASP A 368 -28.56 14.10 -20.15
C ASP A 368 -28.73 12.78 -19.40
N LEU A 369 -29.69 12.74 -18.48
CA LEU A 369 -30.06 11.53 -17.75
C LEU A 369 -31.58 11.42 -17.61
N SER A 370 -32.09 10.20 -17.74
CA SER A 370 -33.47 9.87 -17.44
C SER A 370 -33.56 8.55 -16.68
N SER A 371 -34.71 8.32 -16.02
CA SER A 371 -34.94 7.11 -15.27
C SER A 371 -36.37 6.63 -15.50
N GLU A 372 -36.52 5.38 -15.92
CA GLU A 372 -37.82 4.73 -16.13
C GLU A 372 -37.75 3.29 -15.63
N HIS A 373 -38.79 2.81 -14.94
CA HIS A 373 -38.93 1.39 -14.56
C HIS A 373 -37.68 0.75 -13.90
N HIS A 374 -37.01 1.46 -12.98
CA HIS A 374 -35.76 1.03 -12.32
C HIS A 374 -34.53 0.90 -13.26
N VAL A 375 -34.61 1.48 -14.45
CA VAL A 375 -33.50 1.61 -15.40
C VAL A 375 -33.07 3.06 -15.41
N LEU A 376 -31.76 3.28 -15.32
CA LEU A 376 -31.17 4.59 -15.54
C LEU A 376 -30.62 4.64 -16.96
N HIS A 377 -31.00 5.69 -17.68
CA HIS A 377 -30.54 5.97 -19.02
C HIS A 377 -29.64 7.20 -18.96
N LEU A 378 -28.43 7.07 -19.48
CA LEU A 378 -27.43 8.13 -19.56
C LEU A 378 -27.16 8.41 -21.04
N GLN A 379 -27.31 9.68 -21.43
CA GLN A 379 -26.93 10.15 -22.75
C GLN A 379 -25.54 10.76 -22.67
N LEU A 380 -24.60 10.13 -23.38
CA LEU A 380 -23.21 10.57 -23.44
C LEU A 380 -22.97 11.39 -24.71
N GLU A 381 -21.96 12.24 -24.64
CA GLU A 381 -21.43 12.99 -25.78
C GLU A 381 -19.90 12.87 -25.79
N MET A 382 -19.35 12.56 -26.97
CA MET A 382 -17.91 12.54 -27.23
C MET A 382 -17.56 13.83 -27.96
N LYS A 383 -16.67 14.65 -27.39
CA LYS A 383 -16.38 15.99 -27.92
C LYS A 383 -15.43 16.02 -29.12
N ASP A 384 -14.67 14.97 -29.34
CA ASP A 384 -13.64 14.87 -30.37
C ASP A 384 -13.66 13.50 -31.05
N GLU A 385 -13.29 13.42 -32.32
CA GLU A 385 -13.32 12.18 -33.09
C GLU A 385 -12.16 11.23 -32.72
N MET A 386 -12.49 9.95 -32.50
CA MET A 386 -11.53 8.88 -32.31
C MET A 386 -10.99 8.40 -33.66
N SER A 387 -9.68 8.16 -33.76
CA SER A 387 -9.09 7.67 -34.99
C SER A 387 -9.44 6.18 -35.19
N ARG A 388 -9.67 5.75 -36.43
CA ARG A 388 -10.00 4.34 -36.75
C ARG A 388 -8.85 3.36 -36.47
N ALA A 389 -7.65 3.84 -36.12
CA ALA A 389 -6.49 3.02 -35.84
C ALA A 389 -6.39 2.58 -34.37
N ASP A 390 -7.24 3.12 -33.49
CA ASP A 390 -7.21 2.85 -32.07
C ASP A 390 -8.02 1.57 -31.80
N HIS A 391 -7.35 0.41 -31.78
CA HIS A 391 -7.91 -0.90 -31.44
C HIS A 391 -8.33 -0.97 -29.95
N VAL A 392 -9.31 -0.16 -29.55
CA VAL A 392 -9.72 0.04 -28.16
C VAL A 392 -11.21 -0.26 -28.01
N GLN A 393 -11.53 -1.11 -27.03
CA GLN A 393 -12.90 -1.30 -26.57
C GLN A 393 -13.23 -0.21 -25.55
N ILE A 394 -14.34 0.49 -25.77
CA ILE A 394 -14.86 1.50 -24.85
C ILE A 394 -16.14 0.97 -24.21
N ASP A 395 -16.18 0.98 -22.89
CA ASP A 395 -17.36 0.65 -22.10
C ASP A 395 -17.60 1.64 -20.95
N PHE A 396 -18.77 1.52 -20.34
CA PHE A 396 -19.20 2.34 -19.22
C PHE A 396 -19.22 1.49 -17.96
N ALA A 397 -18.58 1.95 -16.89
CA ALA A 397 -18.48 1.20 -15.65
C ALA A 397 -18.75 2.07 -14.42
N GLY A 398 -19.39 1.50 -13.40
CA GLY A 398 -19.66 2.11 -12.11
C GLY A 398 -18.95 1.35 -11.00
N TYR A 399 -18.15 2.05 -10.20
CA TYR A 399 -17.34 1.46 -9.15
C TYR A 399 -17.72 2.00 -7.77
N ASP A 400 -17.60 1.17 -6.74
CA ASP A 400 -17.73 1.57 -5.35
C ASP A 400 -16.63 2.60 -5.00
N ARG A 401 -17.04 3.76 -4.49
CA ARG A 401 -16.10 4.84 -4.14
C ARG A 401 -15.08 4.46 -3.06
N ALA A 402 -15.51 3.68 -2.07
CA ALA A 402 -14.72 3.38 -0.88
C ALA A 402 -13.65 2.32 -1.17
N ASN A 403 -14.01 1.27 -1.90
CA ASN A 403 -13.15 0.09 -2.11
C ASN A 403 -12.76 -0.18 -3.58
N GLY A 404 -13.34 0.55 -4.54
CA GLY A 404 -13.04 0.45 -5.96
C GLY A 404 -13.66 -0.76 -6.67
N ALA A 405 -14.52 -1.55 -6.03
CA ALA A 405 -15.11 -2.72 -6.66
C ALA A 405 -16.06 -2.32 -7.81
N GLU A 406 -16.01 -3.05 -8.92
CA GLU A 406 -16.97 -2.87 -10.00
C GLU A 406 -18.36 -3.30 -9.54
N ILE A 407 -19.31 -2.37 -9.59
CA ILE A 407 -20.72 -2.61 -9.26
C ILE A 407 -21.51 -2.92 -10.52
N ILE A 408 -21.18 -2.23 -11.61
CA ILE A 408 -21.88 -2.35 -12.88
C ILE A 408 -20.97 -2.03 -14.06
N SER A 409 -21.18 -2.72 -15.17
CA SER A 409 -20.52 -2.46 -16.46
C SER A 409 -21.52 -2.66 -17.59
N GLN A 410 -21.49 -1.78 -18.59
CA GLN A 410 -22.31 -1.83 -19.79
C GLN A 410 -21.57 -1.31 -21.01
N THR A 411 -21.82 -1.89 -22.17
CA THR A 411 -21.33 -1.36 -23.45
C THR A 411 -22.08 -0.07 -23.79
N ILE A 412 -21.37 0.90 -24.37
CA ILE A 412 -21.96 2.11 -24.94
C ILE A 412 -22.54 1.75 -26.30
N ASP A 413 -23.81 2.10 -26.56
CA ASP A 413 -24.44 1.80 -27.84
C ASP A 413 -24.06 2.79 -28.95
N GLU A 414 -24.50 2.49 -30.18
CA GLU A 414 -24.22 3.31 -31.37
C GLU A 414 -24.76 4.76 -31.28
N ASN A 415 -25.70 5.02 -30.36
CA ASN A 415 -26.29 6.35 -30.12
C ASN A 415 -25.64 7.04 -28.91
N HIS A 416 -24.52 6.52 -28.40
CA HIS A 416 -23.86 7.00 -27.19
C HIS A 416 -24.77 6.98 -25.95
N GLN A 417 -25.73 6.06 -25.91
CA GLN A 417 -26.60 5.86 -24.78
C GLN A 417 -26.14 4.65 -23.97
N VAL A 418 -26.24 4.78 -22.65
CA VAL A 418 -26.02 3.67 -21.72
C VAL A 418 -27.27 3.50 -20.87
N SER A 419 -27.78 2.28 -20.85
CA SER A 419 -28.96 1.93 -20.05
C SER A 419 -28.59 0.82 -19.08
N PHE A 420 -28.84 1.02 -17.80
CA PHE A 420 -28.62 -0.04 -16.83
C PHE A 420 -29.73 -0.22 -15.80
N PRO A 421 -30.15 -1.47 -15.56
CA PRO A 421 -31.20 -1.78 -14.61
C PRO A 421 -30.64 -1.74 -13.19
N ILE A 422 -30.83 -0.61 -12.50
CA ILE A 422 -30.44 -0.44 -11.09
C ILE A 422 -31.15 -1.47 -10.20
N GLY A 423 -32.37 -1.87 -10.58
CA GLY A 423 -33.15 -2.90 -9.89
C GLY A 423 -32.66 -4.34 -10.08
N HIS A 424 -31.70 -4.60 -10.96
CA HIS A 424 -31.31 -5.95 -11.35
C HIS A 424 -30.64 -6.72 -10.20
N PHE A 425 -30.96 -8.02 -10.10
CA PHE A 425 -30.50 -8.89 -9.01
C PHE A 425 -28.97 -8.87 -8.86
N GLN A 426 -28.22 -8.92 -9.96
CA GLN A 426 -26.75 -8.91 -9.91
C GLN A 426 -26.21 -7.58 -9.36
N THR A 427 -26.78 -6.44 -9.75
CA THR A 427 -26.35 -5.13 -9.27
C THR A 427 -26.65 -4.97 -7.79
N LYS A 428 -27.84 -5.40 -7.33
CA LYS A 428 -28.18 -5.43 -5.90
C LYS A 428 -27.24 -6.33 -5.11
N LYS A 429 -26.96 -7.53 -5.62
CA LYS A 429 -25.99 -8.45 -5.00
C LYS A 429 -24.61 -7.81 -4.86
N ASN A 430 -24.10 -7.13 -5.89
CA ASN A 430 -22.81 -6.45 -5.85
C ASN A 430 -22.79 -5.30 -4.84
N ILE A 431 -23.87 -4.52 -4.77
CA ILE A 431 -24.04 -3.43 -3.79
C ILE A 431 -24.04 -3.97 -2.36
N ASP A 432 -24.82 -5.02 -2.10
CA ASP A 432 -24.95 -5.61 -0.77
C ASP A 432 -23.62 -6.25 -0.32
N LEU A 433 -22.98 -7.00 -1.21
CA LEU A 433 -21.71 -7.68 -0.94
C LEU A 433 -20.58 -6.67 -0.60
N ASN A 434 -20.56 -5.51 -1.26
CA ASN A 434 -19.57 -4.47 -1.03
C ASN A 434 -19.98 -3.42 0.01
N GLN A 435 -21.20 -3.50 0.55
CA GLN A 435 -21.80 -2.49 1.43
C GLN A 435 -21.76 -1.08 0.80
N THR A 436 -22.02 -1.02 -0.50
CA THR A 436 -21.80 0.18 -1.32
C THR A 436 -22.78 1.30 -0.97
N LYS A 437 -22.22 2.48 -0.65
CA LYS A 437 -23.01 3.70 -0.39
C LYS A 437 -23.00 4.67 -1.56
N TYR A 438 -21.91 4.70 -2.31
CA TYR A 438 -21.70 5.62 -3.42
C TYR A 438 -21.03 4.90 -4.57
N VAL A 439 -21.59 5.05 -5.76
CA VAL A 439 -21.03 4.56 -7.02
C VAL A 439 -20.53 5.73 -7.83
N ASP A 440 -19.30 5.60 -8.30
CA ASP A 440 -18.57 6.54 -9.12
C ASP A 440 -18.48 5.95 -10.54
N PHE A 441 -19.01 6.66 -11.55
CA PHE A 441 -19.04 6.21 -12.96
C PHE A 441 -17.88 6.70 -13.82
N TYR A 442 -17.41 5.83 -14.70
CA TYR A 442 -16.26 6.05 -15.55
C TYR A 442 -16.54 5.56 -16.97
N ILE A 443 -15.91 6.22 -17.94
CA ILE A 443 -15.67 5.62 -19.26
C ILE A 443 -14.38 4.86 -19.16
N ARG A 444 -14.38 3.63 -19.66
CA ARG A 444 -13.28 2.70 -19.52
C ARG A 444 -12.80 2.27 -20.90
N PHE A 445 -11.50 2.45 -21.11
CA PHE A 445 -10.80 2.13 -22.34
C PHE A 445 -10.01 0.86 -22.09
N LYS A 446 -10.21 -0.15 -22.93
CA LYS A 446 -9.60 -1.49 -22.82
C LYS A 446 -8.94 -1.92 -24.12
N THR A 447 -7.75 -2.49 -24.03
CA THR A 447 -7.11 -3.18 -25.16
C THR A 447 -7.31 -4.69 -25.07
N GLU A 448 -7.02 -5.39 -26.16
CA GLU A 448 -7.01 -6.86 -26.19
C GLU A 448 -5.99 -7.47 -25.21
N GLU A 449 -4.95 -6.72 -24.85
CA GLU A 449 -3.89 -7.11 -23.91
C GLU A 449 -4.25 -6.82 -22.44
N LEU A 450 -5.53 -6.61 -22.13
CA LEU A 450 -6.04 -6.29 -20.79
C LEU A 450 -5.50 -4.98 -20.19
N GLN A 451 -4.94 -4.08 -21.01
CA GLN A 451 -4.62 -2.72 -20.55
C GLN A 451 -5.91 -1.95 -20.35
N GLU A 452 -6.01 -1.23 -19.23
CA GLU A 452 -7.21 -0.49 -18.86
C GLU A 452 -6.86 0.90 -18.34
N VAL A 453 -7.64 1.90 -18.78
CA VAL A 453 -7.61 3.28 -18.26
C VAL A 453 -9.04 3.77 -18.04
N LEU A 454 -9.25 4.52 -16.96
CA LEU A 454 -10.55 5.05 -16.55
C LEU A 454 -10.61 6.58 -16.66
N GLN A 455 -11.62 7.10 -17.35
CA GLN A 455 -12.01 8.51 -17.35
C GLN A 455 -13.18 8.70 -16.40
N ARG A 456 -13.04 9.57 -15.38
CA ARG A 456 -14.15 9.95 -14.52
C ARG A 456 -15.24 10.61 -15.38
N LEU A 457 -16.49 10.17 -15.27
CA LEU A 457 -17.58 10.74 -16.07
C LEU A 457 -17.87 12.17 -15.61
N GLU A 458 -17.44 13.13 -16.42
CA GLU A 458 -17.75 14.55 -16.22
C GLU A 458 -19.18 14.85 -16.62
N VAL A 459 -19.75 15.88 -16.01
CA VAL A 459 -21.08 16.39 -16.30
C VAL A 459 -20.97 17.68 -17.09
N GLU A 460 -21.63 17.77 -18.25
CA GLU A 460 -21.67 19.00 -19.01
C GLU A 460 -22.75 19.96 -18.46
N GLY A 461 -22.31 21.12 -17.98
CA GLY A 461 -23.18 22.11 -17.33
C GLY A 461 -23.62 21.72 -15.91
N GLU A 462 -24.68 22.37 -15.41
CA GLU A 462 -25.36 21.96 -14.19
C GLU A 462 -26.47 20.94 -14.53
N LEU A 463 -26.11 19.68 -14.80
CA LEU A 463 -27.06 18.62 -14.49
C LEU A 463 -27.16 18.62 -12.97
N LEU A 464 -28.27 19.12 -12.43
CA LEU A 464 -28.95 18.73 -11.19
C LEU A 464 -29.59 19.91 -10.43
N THR A 465 -30.60 20.53 -11.03
CA THR A 465 -31.78 20.85 -10.23
C THR A 465 -32.59 19.56 -10.04
N ASN A 466 -32.28 18.81 -8.98
CA ASN A 466 -33.15 17.84 -8.29
C ASN A 466 -34.18 17.09 -9.17
N LYS A 467 -33.77 16.07 -9.93
CA LYS A 467 -34.71 15.04 -10.40
C LYS A 467 -34.48 13.74 -9.62
N PRO A 468 -35.27 13.47 -8.57
CA PRO A 468 -35.22 12.20 -7.86
C PRO A 468 -35.71 11.08 -8.77
N SER A 469 -34.91 10.05 -9.01
CA SER A 469 -35.46 8.72 -9.28
C SER A 469 -35.55 8.00 -7.93
N SER A 470 -36.63 8.26 -7.19
CA SER A 470 -36.76 7.95 -5.75
C SER A 470 -36.77 6.46 -5.38
N ILE A 471 -36.58 5.56 -6.35
CA ILE A 471 -36.92 4.16 -6.19
C ILE A 471 -35.73 3.35 -5.62
N ASP A 472 -34.50 3.56 -6.08
CA ASP A 472 -33.33 2.78 -5.62
C ASP A 472 -32.06 3.62 -5.30
N GLY A 473 -32.08 4.95 -5.45
CA GLY A 473 -30.96 5.83 -5.08
C GLY A 473 -31.05 7.25 -5.66
N TRP A 474 -29.96 8.03 -5.60
CA TRP A 474 -29.94 9.44 -6.01
C TRP A 474 -28.73 9.75 -6.88
N SER A 475 -28.97 10.16 -8.12
CA SER A 475 -27.96 10.73 -9.01
C SER A 475 -27.52 12.11 -8.52
N TYR A 476 -26.21 12.38 -8.50
CA TYR A 476 -25.68 13.69 -8.09
C TYR A 476 -24.36 14.03 -8.79
N GLN A 477 -24.05 15.33 -8.85
CA GLN A 477 -22.79 15.88 -9.34
C GLN A 477 -21.92 16.19 -8.12
N THR A 478 -20.68 15.72 -8.17
CA THR A 478 -19.68 15.99 -7.12
C THR A 478 -19.18 17.44 -7.21
N LYS A 479 -18.49 17.92 -6.17
CA LYS A 479 -17.86 19.27 -6.18
C LYS A 479 -16.87 19.48 -7.33
N GLN A 480 -16.34 18.41 -7.89
CA GLN A 480 -15.39 18.44 -9.02
C GLN A 480 -16.10 18.35 -10.38
N GLY A 481 -17.44 18.41 -10.42
CA GLY A 481 -18.21 18.35 -11.66
C GLY A 481 -18.46 16.93 -12.20
N ASN A 482 -18.12 15.88 -11.45
CA ASN A 482 -18.26 14.48 -11.90
C ASN A 482 -19.59 13.84 -11.49
N TYR A 483 -20.08 12.90 -12.29
CA TYR A 483 -21.31 12.15 -12.06
C TYR A 483 -21.12 10.99 -11.07
N SER A 484 -22.03 10.89 -10.09
CA SER A 484 -22.07 9.82 -9.10
C SER A 484 -23.50 9.43 -8.74
N TRP A 485 -23.65 8.26 -8.14
CA TRP A 485 -24.93 7.77 -7.63
C TRP A 485 -24.81 7.38 -6.16
N LYS A 486 -25.77 7.80 -5.35
CA LYS A 486 -25.90 7.42 -3.93
C LYS A 486 -26.93 6.31 -3.81
N VAL A 487 -26.51 5.17 -3.30
CA VAL A 487 -27.39 4.02 -3.04
C VAL A 487 -28.32 4.38 -1.87
N LYS A 488 -29.59 3.93 -1.95
CA LYS A 488 -30.62 4.19 -0.93
C LYS A 488 -30.52 3.24 0.27
#